data_AF-K2B970-F1
#
_entry.id   AF-K2B970-F1
#
_cell.length_a   1.000
_cell.length_b   1.000
_cell.length_c   1.000
_cell.angle_alpha   90.00
_cell.angle_beta   90.00
_cell.angle_gamma   90.00
#
_symmetry.space_group_name_H-M   'P 1'
#
loop_
_entity.id
_entity.type
_entity.pdbx_description
1 polymer ?
#
loop_
_entity_poly.entity_id
_entity_poly.type
_entity_poly.pdbx_seq_one_letter_code
_entity_poly.pdbx_strand_id
1 'polypeptide(L)'
;GEWGEFFPIKYSLFGYNETVAQDYFPITEKIAQEKGWGWTPENKKALIPQTCVVADDIKDIPDSVTTETLACEITGKNYKIIPQELSFYRKTNLPIPKRCPDQRHLDRLAKCAPRKLWDRTCAKCGAEIKTPYSPDRQETVYCEKCYLEAIY
;
A
#
# COMPACT_ATOMS: atom_id res chain seq x y z
N GLY A 1 -23.91 -13.52 -10.47
CA GLY A 1 -23.53 -14.92 -10.64
C GLY A 1 -24.77 -15.71 -10.40
N GLU A 2 -25.06 -16.66 -11.26
CA GLU A 2 -26.10 -17.64 -10.98
C GLU A 2 -25.35 -18.91 -10.56
N TRP A 3 -25.41 -19.22 -9.25
CA TRP A 3 -24.94 -20.49 -8.65
C TRP A 3 -23.42 -20.69 -8.52
N GLY A 4 -22.82 -20.14 -7.44
CA GLY A 4 -21.45 -20.50 -7.01
C GLY A 4 -20.31 -19.84 -7.80
N GLU A 5 -20.60 -19.19 -8.92
CA GLU A 5 -19.63 -18.40 -9.67
C GLU A 5 -19.58 -16.94 -9.21
N PHE A 6 -18.40 -16.32 -9.33
CA PHE A 6 -18.23 -14.89 -9.12
C PHE A 6 -19.11 -14.09 -10.09
N PHE A 7 -19.55 -12.90 -9.67
CA PHE A 7 -20.27 -12.00 -10.57
C PHE A 7 -19.40 -11.64 -11.77
N PRO A 8 -19.96 -11.62 -13.00
CA PRO A 8 -19.23 -11.15 -14.15
C PRO A 8 -18.68 -9.74 -13.93
N ILE A 9 -17.42 -9.52 -14.32
CA ILE A 9 -16.70 -8.27 -14.04
C ILE A 9 -17.35 -7.02 -14.62
N LYS A 10 -18.16 -7.18 -15.69
CA LYS A 10 -18.97 -6.11 -16.29
C LYS A 10 -19.98 -5.47 -15.34
N TYR A 11 -20.32 -6.15 -14.24
CA TYR A 11 -21.21 -5.62 -13.21
C TYR A 11 -20.45 -4.91 -12.07
N SER A 12 -19.12 -4.89 -12.11
CA SER A 12 -18.33 -4.09 -11.19
C SER A 12 -18.61 -2.61 -11.42
N LEU A 13 -18.93 -1.88 -10.35
CA LEU A 13 -19.08 -0.43 -10.38
C LEU A 13 -17.74 0.32 -10.37
N PHE A 14 -16.65 -0.40 -10.13
CA PHE A 14 -15.31 0.15 -9.99
C PHE A 14 -14.41 -0.29 -11.14
N GLY A 15 -13.55 0.62 -11.59
CA GLY A 15 -12.47 0.31 -12.52
C GLY A 15 -11.40 -0.55 -11.84
N TYR A 16 -10.68 -1.35 -12.62
CA TYR A 16 -9.64 -2.26 -12.13
C TYR A 16 -8.62 -1.53 -11.25
N ASN A 17 -8.22 -0.33 -11.68
CA ASN A 17 -7.22 0.51 -11.02
C ASN A 17 -7.63 1.04 -9.64
N GLU A 18 -8.92 1.08 -9.32
CA GLU A 18 -9.42 1.49 -7.99
C GLU A 18 -9.58 0.32 -7.04
N THR A 19 -9.52 -0.91 -7.56
CA THR A 19 -9.68 -2.11 -6.75
C THR A 19 -8.35 -2.58 -6.20
N VAL A 20 -8.44 -3.36 -5.12
CA VAL A 20 -7.32 -4.07 -4.49
C VAL A 20 -6.58 -5.00 -5.47
N ALA A 21 -7.19 -5.36 -6.60
CA ALA A 21 -6.52 -6.14 -7.63
C ALA A 21 -5.32 -5.38 -8.21
N GLN A 22 -5.42 -4.06 -8.41
CA GLN A 22 -4.31 -3.24 -8.92
C GLN A 22 -3.15 -3.15 -7.91
N ASP A 23 -3.45 -3.16 -6.61
CA ASP A 23 -2.42 -3.11 -5.56
C ASP A 23 -1.54 -4.36 -5.56
N TYR A 24 -2.12 -5.54 -5.83
CA TYR A 24 -1.40 -6.81 -5.82
C TYR A 24 -0.91 -7.26 -7.19
N PHE A 25 -1.66 -6.94 -8.23
CA PHE A 25 -1.43 -7.35 -9.61
C PHE A 25 -1.53 -6.14 -10.53
N PRO A 26 -0.57 -5.20 -10.44
CA PRO A 26 -0.63 -3.97 -11.22
C PRO A 26 -0.59 -4.28 -12.72
N ILE A 27 -1.59 -3.79 -13.44
CA ILE A 27 -1.65 -3.84 -14.91
C ILE A 27 -1.78 -2.44 -15.49
N THR A 28 -1.48 -2.32 -16.78
CA THR A 28 -1.72 -1.10 -17.55
C THR A 28 -3.15 -1.04 -18.07
N GLU A 29 -3.65 0.18 -18.32
CA GLU A 29 -4.96 0.43 -18.91
C GLU A 29 -5.24 -0.39 -20.17
N LYS A 30 -4.24 -0.52 -21.07
CA LYS A 30 -4.37 -1.30 -22.31
C LYS A 30 -4.71 -2.76 -22.03
N ILE A 31 -4.01 -3.39 -21.08
CA ILE A 31 -4.23 -4.78 -20.67
C ILE A 31 -5.61 -4.93 -20.02
N ALA A 32 -6.04 -3.95 -19.23
CA ALA A 32 -7.37 -3.96 -18.62
C ALA A 32 -8.46 -3.92 -19.70
N GLN A 33 -8.32 -3.05 -20.70
CA GLN A 33 -9.25 -2.91 -21.82
C GLN A 33 -9.30 -4.17 -22.70
N GLU A 34 -8.15 -4.77 -23.01
CA GLU A 34 -8.06 -6.05 -23.75
C GLU A 34 -8.81 -7.17 -23.04
N LYS A 35 -8.79 -7.18 -21.70
CA LYS A 35 -9.52 -8.16 -20.87
C LYS A 35 -10.99 -7.79 -20.64
N GLY A 36 -11.45 -6.66 -21.17
CA GLY A 36 -12.82 -6.16 -20.98
C GLY A 36 -13.09 -5.66 -19.56
N TRP A 37 -12.07 -5.22 -18.84
CA TRP A 37 -12.18 -4.68 -17.49
C TRP A 37 -12.30 -3.15 -17.53
N GLY A 38 -13.15 -2.59 -16.67
CA GLY A 38 -13.31 -1.14 -16.55
C GLY A 38 -12.02 -0.47 -16.08
N TRP A 39 -11.79 0.78 -16.48
CA TRP A 39 -10.68 1.61 -16.04
C TRP A 39 -11.18 3.00 -15.72
N THR A 40 -10.90 3.49 -14.51
CA THR A 40 -11.34 4.82 -14.06
C THR A 40 -10.22 5.83 -14.30
N PRO A 41 -10.41 6.86 -15.14
CA PRO A 41 -9.38 7.87 -15.37
C PRO A 41 -9.12 8.67 -14.09
N GLU A 42 -7.86 9.04 -13.83
CA GLU A 42 -7.53 9.86 -12.68
C GLU A 42 -8.17 11.26 -12.78
N ASN A 43 -8.92 11.63 -11.75
CA ASN A 43 -9.44 12.99 -11.61
C ASN A 43 -8.31 13.96 -11.26
N LYS A 44 -7.78 14.68 -12.25
CA LYS A 44 -6.77 15.73 -12.09
C LYS A 44 -7.39 16.99 -11.44
N LYS A 45 -7.79 16.90 -10.18
CA LYS A 45 -8.18 18.08 -9.40
C LYS A 45 -6.95 18.99 -9.23
N ALA A 46 -7.17 20.30 -9.27
CA ALA A 46 -6.12 21.27 -9.03
C ALA A 46 -5.51 21.07 -7.64
N LEU A 47 -4.18 20.98 -7.57
CA LEU A 47 -3.45 20.85 -6.32
C LEU A 47 -3.42 22.23 -5.64
N ILE A 48 -3.91 22.31 -4.40
CA ILE A 48 -3.87 23.53 -3.60
C ILE A 48 -2.57 23.50 -2.77
N PRO A 49 -1.79 24.59 -2.71
CA PRO A 49 -0.59 24.64 -1.90
C PRO A 49 -0.91 24.42 -0.41
N GLN A 50 0.03 23.77 0.28
CA GLN A 50 -0.09 23.45 1.70
C GLN A 50 -0.21 24.72 2.55
N THR A 51 -1.25 24.77 3.39
CA THR A 51 -1.54 25.97 4.20
C THR A 51 -0.77 26.00 5.52
N CYS A 52 -0.35 24.84 6.03
CA CYS A 52 0.30 24.74 7.34
C CYS A 52 1.55 23.87 7.33
N VAL A 53 2.52 24.24 8.16
CA VAL A 53 3.75 23.46 8.35
C VAL A 53 3.45 22.33 9.34
N VAL A 54 3.64 21.08 8.91
CA VAL A 54 3.52 19.93 9.80
C VAL A 54 4.79 19.85 10.65
N ALA A 55 4.68 20.21 11.92
CA ALA A 55 5.76 20.06 12.91
C ALA A 55 6.09 18.58 13.17
N ASP A 56 7.31 18.31 13.61
CA ASP A 56 7.76 16.95 13.93
C ASP A 56 7.19 16.45 15.26
N ASP A 57 6.88 17.35 16.20
CA ASP A 57 6.28 17.02 17.49
C ASP A 57 4.78 17.31 17.51
N ILE A 58 4.00 16.35 18.03
CA ILE A 58 2.53 16.44 18.11
C ILE A 58 2.03 17.55 19.04
N LYS A 59 2.87 18.00 19.98
CA LYS A 59 2.54 19.05 20.96
C LYS A 59 2.48 20.43 20.33
N ASP A 60 3.27 20.65 19.29
CA ASP A 60 3.39 21.93 18.61
C ASP A 60 2.32 22.12 17.52
N ILE A 61 1.46 21.12 17.33
CA ILE A 61 0.45 21.11 16.28
C ILE A 61 -0.87 21.68 16.82
N PRO A 62 -1.34 22.82 16.30
CA PRO A 62 -2.61 23.41 16.70
C PRO A 62 -3.81 22.58 16.20
N ASP A 63 -4.96 22.78 16.83
CA ASP A 63 -6.23 22.15 16.42
C ASP A 63 -6.73 22.64 15.04
N SER A 64 -6.20 23.77 14.55
CA SER A 64 -6.54 24.34 13.23
C SER A 64 -6.14 23.44 12.06
N VAL A 65 -5.23 22.47 12.28
CA VAL A 65 -4.81 21.51 11.25
C VAL A 65 -5.99 20.68 10.72
N THR A 66 -7.10 20.60 11.45
CA THR A 66 -8.31 19.87 11.03
C THR A 66 -9.12 20.56 9.92
N THR A 67 -8.99 21.88 9.77
CA THR A 67 -9.65 22.67 8.71
C THR A 67 -8.72 22.94 7.54
N GLU A 68 -7.41 22.90 7.78
CA GLU A 68 -6.38 23.16 6.79
C GLU A 68 -6.22 21.99 5.81
N THR A 69 -5.70 22.31 4.61
CA THR A 69 -5.41 21.32 3.58
C THR A 69 -3.92 21.00 3.58
N LEU A 70 -3.60 19.71 3.75
CA LEU A 70 -2.24 19.19 3.71
C LEU A 70 -1.93 18.65 2.32
N ALA A 71 -0.66 18.74 1.90
CA ALA A 71 -0.18 18.16 0.66
C ALA A 71 0.74 16.96 0.95
N CYS A 72 0.58 15.88 0.20
CA CYS A 72 1.44 14.72 0.33
C CYS A 72 2.85 15.03 -0.18
N GLU A 73 3.88 14.66 0.58
CA GLU A 73 5.29 14.84 0.21
C GLU A 73 5.67 14.15 -1.12
N ILE A 74 5.09 12.97 -1.40
CA ILE A 74 5.46 12.15 -2.57
C ILE A 74 4.56 12.47 -3.77
N THR A 75 3.25 12.42 -3.58
CA THR A 75 2.28 12.51 -4.68
C THR A 75 1.78 13.93 -4.93
N GLY A 76 2.05 14.86 -4.00
CA GLY A 76 1.46 16.21 -4.00
C GLY A 76 -0.04 16.24 -3.74
N LYS A 77 -0.72 15.08 -3.64
CA LYS A 77 -2.18 14.98 -3.46
C LYS A 77 -2.60 15.61 -2.14
N ASN A 78 -3.70 16.34 -2.19
CA ASN A 78 -4.26 17.02 -1.04
C ASN A 78 -5.02 16.04 -0.13
N TYR A 79 -4.83 16.16 1.17
CA TYR A 79 -5.57 15.40 2.18
C TYR A 79 -5.87 16.27 3.40
N LYS A 80 -6.82 15.83 4.22
CA LYS A 80 -7.19 16.50 5.48
C LYS A 80 -7.07 15.53 6.63
N ILE A 81 -6.86 16.08 7.81
CA ILE A 81 -6.91 15.33 9.07
C ILE A 81 -8.22 15.63 9.76
N ILE A 82 -8.88 14.58 10.24
CA ILE A 82 -10.17 14.70 10.92
C ILE A 82 -9.91 14.87 12.44
N PRO A 83 -10.74 15.60 13.21
CA PRO A 83 -10.55 15.76 14.66
C PRO A 83 -10.34 14.44 15.42
N GLN A 84 -11.03 13.38 15.01
CA GLN A 84 -10.87 12.03 15.55
C GLN A 84 -9.44 11.51 15.36
N GLU A 85 -8.84 11.70 14.18
CA GLU A 85 -7.46 11.30 13.90
C GLU A 85 -6.47 12.13 14.73
N LEU A 86 -6.67 13.46 14.81
CA LEU A 86 -5.82 14.32 15.65
C LEU A 86 -5.84 13.87 17.12
N SER A 87 -7.02 13.53 17.63
CA SER A 87 -7.19 13.01 18.99
C SER A 87 -6.44 11.68 19.20
N PHE A 88 -6.40 10.83 18.17
CA PHE A 88 -5.68 9.56 18.21
C PHE A 88 -4.16 9.79 18.25
N TYR A 89 -3.63 10.67 17.40
CA TYR A 89 -2.20 10.99 17.38
C TYR A 89 -1.72 11.59 18.71
N ARG A 90 -2.51 12.47 19.31
CA ARG A 90 -2.21 13.02 20.65
C ARG A 90 -2.21 11.97 21.75
N LYS A 91 -3.22 11.10 21.79
CA LYS A 91 -3.32 10.03 22.81
C LYS A 91 -2.17 9.03 22.71
N THR A 92 -1.71 8.76 21.50
CA THR A 92 -0.62 7.82 21.22
C THR A 92 0.76 8.46 21.21
N ASN A 93 0.84 9.78 21.43
CA ASN A 93 2.07 10.59 21.32
C ASN A 93 2.82 10.34 20.01
N LEU A 94 2.08 10.28 18.90
CA LEU A 94 2.60 10.07 17.55
C LEU A 94 2.51 11.36 16.73
N PRO A 95 3.50 11.64 15.86
CA PRO A 95 3.45 12.77 14.96
C PRO A 95 2.40 12.57 13.87
N ILE A 96 1.92 13.69 13.32
CA ILE A 96 1.01 13.68 12.19
C ILE A 96 1.74 13.18 10.94
N PRO A 97 1.11 12.33 10.11
CA PRO A 97 1.71 11.89 8.86
C PRO A 97 1.88 13.03 7.86
N LYS A 98 3.07 13.12 7.24
CA LYS A 98 3.38 13.99 6.08
C LYS A 98 2.95 13.41 4.72
N ARG A 99 2.53 12.13 4.73
CA ARG A 99 2.08 11.38 3.55
C ARG A 99 0.56 11.18 3.61
N CYS A 100 -0.10 11.27 2.46
CA CYS A 100 -1.55 11.03 2.38
C CYS A 100 -1.92 9.58 2.73
N PRO A 101 -3.20 9.30 3.07
CA PRO A 101 -3.67 7.95 3.39
C PRO A 101 -3.29 6.89 2.34
N ASP A 102 -3.45 7.19 1.06
CA ASP A 102 -3.15 6.28 -0.04
C ASP A 102 -1.66 5.94 -0.09
N GLN A 103 -0.79 6.95 0.03
CA GLN A 103 0.65 6.72 0.03
C GLN A 103 1.09 5.90 1.26
N ARG A 104 0.51 6.16 2.43
CA ARG A 104 0.76 5.34 3.63
C ARG A 104 0.31 3.90 3.46
N HIS A 105 -0.78 3.68 2.71
CA HIS A 105 -1.24 2.35 2.37
C HIS A 105 -0.24 1.65 1.45
N LEU A 106 0.22 2.33 0.39
CA LEU A 106 1.26 1.81 -0.51
C LEU A 106 2.58 1.51 0.21
N ASP A 107 3.02 2.39 1.11
CA ASP A 107 4.23 2.19 1.92
C ASP A 107 4.09 0.95 2.83
N ARG A 108 2.87 0.67 3.32
CA ARG A 108 2.58 -0.52 4.11
C ARG A 108 2.63 -1.78 3.23
N LEU A 109 2.00 -1.73 2.05
CA LEU A 109 2.01 -2.83 1.09
C LEU A 109 3.42 -3.15 0.60
N ALA A 110 4.28 -2.13 0.41
CA ALA A 110 5.67 -2.32 0.00
C ALA A 110 6.51 -3.11 1.02
N LYS A 111 6.13 -3.09 2.30
CA LYS A 111 6.74 -3.91 3.36
C LYS A 111 6.20 -5.34 3.36
N CYS A 112 5.03 -5.58 2.78
CA CYS A 112 4.49 -6.92 2.64
C CYS A 112 5.23 -7.68 1.55
N ALA A 113 5.43 -8.97 1.78
CA ALA A 113 5.98 -9.82 0.74
C ALA A 113 4.99 -9.89 -0.45
N PRO A 114 5.50 -9.84 -1.68
CA PRO A 114 4.65 -9.90 -2.87
C PRO A 114 3.90 -11.24 -2.94
N ARG A 115 2.71 -11.24 -3.56
CA ARG A 115 1.89 -12.45 -3.78
C ARG A 115 2.41 -13.31 -4.94
N LYS A 116 3.72 -13.55 -4.96
CA LYS A 116 4.40 -14.40 -5.93
C LYS A 116 5.37 -15.28 -5.16
N LEU A 117 5.41 -16.56 -5.51
CA LEU A 117 6.42 -17.49 -5.02
C LEU A 117 7.46 -17.68 -6.10
N TRP A 118 8.72 -17.70 -5.68
CA TRP A 118 9.86 -18.04 -6.49
C TRP A 118 10.47 -19.34 -6.02
N ASP A 119 10.95 -20.12 -6.97
CA ASP A 119 11.79 -21.27 -6.68
C ASP A 119 13.20 -20.76 -6.31
N ARG A 120 13.67 -21.14 -5.12
CA ARG A 120 15.02 -20.88 -4.62
C ARG A 120 15.59 -22.15 -4.01
N THR A 121 16.88 -22.11 -3.70
CA THR A 121 17.58 -23.18 -2.98
C THR A 121 17.90 -22.73 -1.56
N CYS A 122 17.73 -23.61 -0.59
CA CYS A 122 18.15 -23.38 0.79
C CYS A 122 19.66 -23.13 0.85
N ALA A 123 20.07 -22.05 1.49
CA ALA A 123 21.49 -21.69 1.57
C ALA A 123 22.35 -22.63 2.45
N LYS A 124 21.75 -23.46 3.32
CA LYS A 124 22.46 -24.41 4.20
C LYS A 124 22.55 -25.81 3.60
N CYS A 125 21.43 -26.37 3.14
CA CYS A 125 21.34 -27.76 2.70
C CYS A 125 21.12 -27.94 1.19
N GLY A 126 20.92 -26.85 0.43
CA GLY A 126 20.70 -26.91 -1.02
C GLY A 126 19.32 -27.40 -1.47
N ALA A 127 18.41 -27.73 -0.55
CA ALA A 127 17.07 -28.19 -0.90
C ALA A 127 16.26 -27.13 -1.67
N GLU A 128 15.44 -27.58 -2.62
CA GLU A 128 14.50 -26.72 -3.35
C GLU A 128 13.40 -26.20 -2.42
N ILE A 129 13.16 -24.89 -2.44
CA ILE A 129 12.19 -24.20 -1.60
C ILE A 129 11.41 -23.18 -2.44
N LYS A 130 10.13 -22.99 -2.09
CA LYS A 130 9.29 -21.93 -2.64
C LYS A 130 9.15 -20.82 -1.63
N THR A 131 9.59 -19.61 -1.99
CA THR A 131 9.58 -18.47 -1.06
C THR A 131 9.10 -17.19 -1.73
N PRO A 132 8.57 -16.23 -0.98
CA PRO A 132 8.15 -14.94 -1.51
C PRO A 132 9.34 -13.94 -1.61
N TYR A 133 10.56 -14.40 -1.40
CA TYR A 133 11.77 -13.60 -1.59
C TYR A 133 12.29 -13.84 -3.00
N SER A 134 12.39 -12.80 -3.83
CA SER A 134 12.90 -12.98 -5.19
C SER A 134 14.39 -13.36 -5.17
N PRO A 135 14.88 -14.12 -6.16
CA PRO A 135 16.29 -14.45 -6.30
C PRO A 135 17.23 -13.23 -6.31
N ASP A 136 16.74 -12.09 -6.80
CA ASP A 136 17.49 -10.82 -6.87
C ASP A 136 17.72 -10.19 -5.49
N ARG A 137 16.99 -10.61 -4.47
CA ARG A 137 17.21 -10.10 -3.11
C ARG A 137 18.39 -10.80 -2.45
N GLN A 138 19.16 -9.99 -1.71
CA GLN A 138 20.42 -10.38 -1.08
C GLN A 138 20.23 -11.19 0.21
N GLU A 139 19.00 -11.30 0.74
CA GLU A 139 18.79 -12.02 2.00
C GLU A 139 19.06 -13.53 1.84
N THR A 140 19.65 -14.13 2.88
CA THR A 140 19.88 -15.58 2.95
C THR A 140 18.60 -16.29 3.35
N VAL A 141 18.17 -17.26 2.54
CA VAL A 141 16.91 -17.98 2.74
C VAL A 141 17.21 -19.43 3.12
N TYR A 142 16.67 -19.85 4.27
CA TYR A 142 16.75 -21.23 4.74
C TYR A 142 15.42 -21.96 4.57
N CYS A 143 15.48 -23.28 4.41
CA CYS A 143 14.30 -24.12 4.56
C CYS A 143 13.86 -24.16 6.03
N GLU A 144 12.60 -24.51 6.27
CA GLU A 144 12.01 -24.59 7.61
C GLU A 144 12.87 -25.40 8.58
N LYS A 145 13.35 -26.58 8.16
CA LYS A 145 14.21 -27.45 8.98
C LYS A 145 15.50 -26.75 9.41
N CYS A 146 16.23 -26.18 8.45
CA CYS A 146 17.51 -25.50 8.72
C CYS A 146 17.34 -24.21 9.52
N TYR A 147 16.20 -23.52 9.37
CA TYR A 147 15.86 -22.34 10.16
C TYR A 147 15.59 -22.72 11.62
N LEU A 148 14.81 -23.77 11.87
CA LEU A 148 14.52 -24.24 13.22
C LEU A 148 15.78 -24.72 13.96
N GLU A 149 16.67 -25.45 13.30
CA GLU A 149 17.98 -25.85 13.85
C GLU A 149 18.93 -24.68 14.16
N ALA A 150 18.71 -23.50 13.58
CA ALA A 150 19.57 -22.33 13.80
C ALA A 150 19.09 -21.46 14.96
N ILE A 151 17.83 -21.62 15.39
CA ILE A 151 17.19 -20.80 16.41
C ILE A 151 17.09 -21.53 17.74
N TYR A 152 16.99 -22.85 17.70
CA TYR A 152 17.00 -23.75 18.86
C TYR A 152 18.35 -24.45 18.97
#